data_AF-G0QXP3-F1
#
_entry.id   AF-G0QXP3-F1
#
_cell.length_a   1.000
_cell.length_b   1.000
_cell.length_c   1.000
_cell.angle_alpha   90.00
_cell.angle_beta   90.00
_cell.angle_gamma   90.00
#
_symmetry.space_group_name_H-M   'P 1'
#
loop_
_entity.id
_entity.type
_entity.pdbx_description
1 polymer ?
#
loop_
_entity_poly.entity_id
_entity_poly.type
_entity_poly.pdbx_seq_one_letter_code
_entity_poly.pdbx_strand_id
1 'polypeptide(L)'
;MEYKGYGIYNGEISAEQIKHDSLRVYNHMCEKIYIQEKNIFLFGRSIGTGPACFLGSKRQPGGIILMSAYTSIKNQSNNCL
;
A
#
# COMPACT_ATOMS: atom_id res chain seq x y z
N MET A 1 3.05 6.86 -4.05
CA MET A 1 4.19 5.93 -4.12
C MET A 1 3.99 5.05 -5.33
N GLU A 2 4.93 5.07 -6.26
CA GLU A 2 4.91 4.20 -7.43
C GLU A 2 5.49 2.82 -7.06
N TYR A 3 5.01 1.76 -7.70
CA TYR A 3 5.61 0.43 -7.58
C TYR A 3 6.79 0.31 -8.55
N LYS A 4 7.76 -0.54 -8.20
CA LYS A 4 8.83 -0.86 -9.14
C LYS A 4 8.24 -1.37 -10.45
N GLY A 5 8.80 -0.93 -11.58
CA GLY A 5 8.31 -1.19 -12.92
C GLY A 5 7.22 -0.23 -13.41
N TYR A 6 6.78 0.73 -12.60
CA TYR A 6 5.85 1.79 -13.00
C TYR A 6 6.56 3.14 -13.02
N GLY A 7 6.19 3.97 -14.00
CA GLY A 7 6.66 5.34 -14.11
C GLY A 7 8.19 5.42 -14.20
N ILE A 8 8.80 6.20 -13.31
CA ILE A 8 10.26 6.34 -13.23
C ILE A 8 10.90 5.35 -12.27
N TYR A 9 10.10 4.61 -11.48
CA TYR A 9 10.61 3.72 -10.46
C TYR A 9 10.95 2.36 -11.05
N ASN A 10 12.17 2.23 -11.59
CA ASN A 10 12.66 1.02 -12.25
C ASN A 10 13.19 -0.03 -11.27
N GLY A 11 13.29 -1.28 -11.77
CA GLY A 11 13.89 -2.41 -11.06
C GLY A 11 12.95 -3.60 -10.91
N GLU A 12 13.43 -4.64 -10.22
CA GLU A 12 12.67 -5.88 -10.06
C GLU A 12 11.47 -5.71 -9.13
N ILE A 13 10.34 -6.28 -9.56
CA ILE A 13 9.06 -6.20 -8.86
C ILE A 13 9.00 -7.29 -7.80
N SER A 14 8.75 -6.92 -6.54
CA SER A 14 8.53 -7.86 -5.44
C SER A 14 7.47 -7.34 -4.48
N ALA A 15 6.59 -8.22 -4.02
CA ALA A 15 5.56 -7.89 -3.04
C ALA A 15 6.17 -7.42 -1.71
N GLU A 16 7.29 -8.00 -1.28
CA GLU A 16 8.01 -7.57 -0.08
C GLU A 16 8.60 -6.17 -0.24
N GLN A 17 9.10 -5.85 -1.43
CA GLN A 17 9.62 -4.52 -1.72
C GLN A 17 8.51 -3.46 -1.65
N ILE A 18 7.32 -3.76 -2.20
CA ILE A 18 6.16 -2.86 -2.12
C ILE A 18 5.77 -2.61 -0.66
N LYS A 19 5.77 -3.66 0.18
CA LYS A 19 5.51 -3.52 1.63
C LYS A 19 6.56 -2.63 2.30
N HIS A 20 7.84 -2.86 2.03
CA HIS A 20 8.94 -2.06 2.60
C HIS A 20 8.85 -0.58 2.20
N ASP A 21 8.61 -0.31 0.92
CA ASP A 21 8.52 1.05 0.43
C ASP A 21 7.26 1.75 0.96
N SER A 22 6.14 1.02 1.12
CA SER A 22 4.95 1.56 1.78
C SER A 22 5.23 2.02 3.23
N LEU A 23 6.01 1.24 4.00
CA LEU A 23 6.44 1.61 5.35
C LEU A 23 7.37 2.81 5.35
N ARG A 24 8.33 2.87 4.42
CA ARG A 24 9.27 4.00 4.30
C ARG A 24 8.56 5.31 4.04
N VAL A 25 7.60 5.31 3.11
CA VAL A 25 6.81 6.50 2.79
C VAL A 25 5.98 6.93 3.99
N TYR A 26 5.32 5.99 4.66
CA TYR A 26 4.53 6.30 5.86
C TYR A 26 5.40 6.87 6.98
N ASN A 27 6.52 6.22 7.30
CA ASN A 27 7.46 6.71 8.31
C ASN A 27 8.03 8.08 7.95
N HIS A 28 8.34 8.33 6.68
CA HIS A 28 8.80 9.65 6.25
C HIS A 28 7.75 10.75 6.55
N MET A 29 6.47 10.48 6.31
CA MET A 29 5.39 11.42 6.65
C MET A 29 5.33 11.70 8.16
N CYS A 30 5.48 10.67 9.00
CA CYS A 30 5.43 10.83 10.45
C CYS A 30 6.70 11.47 11.04
N GLU A 31 7.88 11.03 10.60
CA GLU A 31 9.16 11.34 11.24
C GLU A 31 9.84 12.58 10.66
N LYS A 32 9.59 12.90 9.38
CA LYS A 32 10.24 14.03 8.69
C LYS A 32 9.27 15.17 8.38
N ILE A 33 8.03 14.84 8.07
CA ILE A 33 6.97 15.83 7.81
C ILE A 33 6.13 16.10 9.08
N TYR A 34 6.33 15.32 10.16
CA TYR A 34 5.67 15.48 11.46
C TYR A 34 4.14 15.40 11.41
N ILE A 35 3.60 14.61 10.49
CA ILE A 35 2.16 14.34 10.41
C ILE A 35 1.79 13.29 11.47
N GLN A 36 0.83 13.59 12.35
CA GLN A 36 0.32 12.62 13.30
C GLN A 36 -0.39 11.48 12.57
N GLU A 37 -0.17 10.23 12.98
CA GLU A 37 -0.75 9.05 12.32
C GLU A 37 -2.28 9.11 12.17
N LYS A 38 -2.98 9.65 13.18
CA LYS A 38 -4.44 9.83 13.17
C LYS A 38 -4.95 10.76 12.04
N ASN A 39 -4.06 11.58 11.46
CA ASN A 39 -4.37 12.48 10.35
C ASN A 39 -4.02 11.86 8.99
N ILE A 40 -3.52 10.62 8.96
CA ILE A 40 -3.16 9.90 7.73
C ILE A 40 -4.24 8.87 7.45
N PHE A 41 -4.85 8.95 6.27
CA PHE A 41 -5.80 7.94 5.77
C PHE A 41 -5.13 7.10 4.68
N LEU A 42 -5.20 5.78 4.81
CA LEU A 42 -4.68 4.87 3.81
C LEU A 42 -5.77 4.58 2.78
N PHE A 43 -5.48 4.83 1.51
CA PHE A 43 -6.36 4.50 0.40
C PHE A 43 -5.76 3.39 -0.45
N GLY A 44 -6.44 2.25 -0.53
CA GLY A 44 -6.06 1.13 -1.39
C GLY A 44 -7.11 0.89 -2.46
N ARG A 45 -6.70 0.82 -3.74
CA ARG A 45 -7.56 0.43 -4.85
C ARG A 45 -6.99 -0.78 -5.57
N SER A 46 -7.81 -1.79 -5.83
CA SER A 46 -7.40 -3.00 -6.57
C SER A 46 -6.10 -3.56 -5.98
N ILE A 47 -4.98 -3.52 -6.70
CA ILE A 47 -3.69 -4.03 -6.20
C ILE A 47 -3.15 -3.26 -4.99
N GLY A 48 -3.53 -2.00 -4.85
CA GLY A 48 -3.17 -1.17 -3.72
C GLY A 48 -3.81 -1.57 -2.39
N THR A 49 -4.82 -2.45 -2.38
CA THR A 49 -5.43 -2.89 -1.12
C THR A 49 -4.50 -3.75 -0.28
N GLY A 50 -3.61 -4.54 -0.91
CA GLY A 50 -2.62 -5.35 -0.20
C GLY A 50 -1.68 -4.50 0.67
N PRO A 51 -0.95 -3.53 0.09
CA PRO A 51 -0.08 -2.63 0.84
C PRO A 51 -0.83 -1.76 1.85
N ALA A 52 -2.04 -1.30 1.55
CA ALA A 52 -2.85 -0.51 2.48
C ALA A 52 -3.23 -1.33 3.74
N CYS A 53 -3.70 -2.57 3.57
CA CYS A 53 -3.97 -3.47 4.69
C CYS A 53 -2.70 -3.81 5.47
N PHE A 54 -1.58 -4.05 4.78
CA PHE A 54 -0.30 -4.32 5.43
C PHE A 54 0.14 -3.13 6.30
N LEU A 55 0.09 -1.90 5.78
CA LEU A 55 0.40 -0.70 6.56
C LEU A 55 -0.52 -0.56 7.78
N GLY A 56 -1.83 -0.76 7.58
CA GLY A 56 -2.81 -0.80 8.67
C GLY A 56 -2.52 -1.82 9.76
N SER A 57 -1.89 -2.96 9.41
CA SER A 57 -1.48 -3.97 10.39
C SER A 57 -0.22 -3.61 11.18
N LYS A 58 0.54 -2.60 10.73
CA LYS A 58 1.84 -2.20 11.30
C LYS A 58 1.81 -0.81 11.94
N ARG A 59 0.80 -0.01 11.68
CA ARG A 59 0.67 1.40 12.06
C ARG A 59 -0.76 1.69 12.52
N GLN A 60 -1.00 2.88 13.06
CA GLN A 60 -2.33 3.30 13.55
C GLN A 60 -2.82 4.55 12.78
N PRO A 61 -3.08 4.43 11.47
CA PRO A 61 -3.62 5.53 10.68
C PRO A 61 -5.03 5.91 11.17
N GLY A 62 -5.47 7.13 10.84
CA GLY A 62 -6.83 7.59 11.14
C GLY A 62 -7.94 6.76 10.48
N GLY A 63 -7.61 6.02 9.44
CA GLY A 63 -8.50 5.04 8.82
C GLY A 63 -7.92 4.42 7.56
N ILE A 64 -8.62 3.39 7.06
CA ILE A 64 -8.28 2.69 5.82
C ILE A 64 -9.53 2.62 4.94
N ILE A 65 -9.40 3.07 3.71
CA ILE A 65 -10.44 3.03 2.69
C ILE A 65 -9.98 2.06 1.60
N LEU A 66 -10.76 1.02 1.36
CA LEU A 66 -10.46 -0.01 0.37
C LEU A 66 -11.50 0.04 -0.75
N MET A 67 -11.05 0.15 -1.99
CA MET A 67 -11.91 0.20 -3.17
C MET A 67 -11.60 -0.96 -4.13
N SER A 68 -12.63 -1.72 -4.49
CA SER A 68 -12.49 -2.91 -5.33
C SER A 68 -11.41 -3.87 -4.79
N ALA A 69 -11.45 -4.10 -3.47
CA ALA A 69 -10.49 -4.94 -2.78
C ALA A 69 -10.60 -6.38 -3.25
N TYR A 70 -9.46 -7.06 -3.39
CA TYR A 70 -9.42 -8.49 -3.59
C TYR A 70 -8.76 -9.17 -2.40
N THR A 71 -9.20 -10.39 -2.09
CA THR A 71 -8.61 -11.21 -1.03
C THR A 71 -7.35 -11.94 -1.51
N SER A 72 -7.24 -12.21 -2.81
CA SER A 72 -6.06 -12.78 -3.45
C SER A 72 -6.02 -12.42 -4.93
N ILE A 73 -4.82 -12.11 -5.46
CA ILE A 73 -4.60 -11.96 -6.93
C ILE A 73 -5.01 -13.25 -7.65
N LYS A 74 -4.78 -14.41 -7.00
CA LYS A 74 -5.14 -15.74 -7.50
C LYS A 74 -6.65 -15.97 -7.56
N ASN A 75 -7.43 -15.30 -6.70
CA ASN A 75 -8.90 -15.34 -6.77
C ASN A 75 -9.45 -14.40 -7.83
N GLN A 76 -8.83 -13.24 -8.07
CA GLN A 76 -9.21 -12.34 -9.16
C GLN A 76 -8.91 -12.96 -10.53
N SER A 77 -7.80 -13.69 -10.70
CA SER A 77 -7.50 -14.37 -11.96
C SER A 77 -8.50 -15.48 -12.32
N ASN A 78 -9.16 -16.08 -11.33
CA ASN A 78 -10.15 -17.13 -11.54
C ASN A 78 -11.59 -16.61 -11.78
N ASN A 79 -11.83 -15.30 -11.64
CA ASN A 79 -13.14 -14.69 -11.92
C ASN A 79 -13.22 -14.06 -13.33
N CYS A 80 -12.18 -14.23 -14.15
CA CYS A 80 -12.19 -13.94 -15.57
C CYS A 80 -12.21 -15.25 -16.39
N LEU A 81 -13.15 -16.16 -16.11
CA LEU A 81 -13.60 -17.23 -17.02
C LEU A 81 -15.05 -17.60 -16.70
#